data_AF-A0A352Q6I2-F1
#
_entry.id   AF-A0A352Q6I2-F1
#
_cell.length_a   1.000
_cell.length_b   1.000
_cell.length_c   1.000
_cell.angle_alpha   90.00
_cell.angle_beta   90.00
_cell.angle_gamma   90.00
#
_symmetry.space_group_name_H-M   'P 1'
#
loop_
_entity.id
_entity.type
_entity.pdbx_description
1 polymer ?
#
loop_
_entity_poly.entity_id
_entity_poly.type
_entity_poly.pdbx_seq_one_letter_code
_entity_poly.pdbx_strand_id
1 'polypeptide(L)' 'MSIENITIMLGVLMFTGVVLALVVFIMAARSRLVSAGDVTIELNGERDLTTSAGDKLLQTL' A
#
# COMPACT_ATOMS: atom_id res chain seq x y z
N MET A 1 15.77 -34.79 14.55
CA MET A 1 16.05 -33.78 13.51
C MET A 1 17.55 -33.60 13.45
N SER A 2 18.18 -33.76 12.28
CA SER A 2 19.62 -33.54 12.11
C SER A 2 19.96 -32.06 12.24
N ILE A 3 21.17 -31.74 12.70
CA ILE A 3 21.66 -30.36 12.83
C ILE A 3 21.61 -29.61 11.49
N GLU A 4 21.86 -30.31 10.38
CA GLU A 4 21.72 -29.78 9.02
C GLU A 4 20.30 -29.30 8.68
N ASN A 5 19.27 -30.04 9.10
CA ASN A 5 17.88 -29.63 8.85
C ASN A 5 17.52 -28.37 9.65
N ILE A 6 18.11 -28.20 10.84
CA ILE A 6 17.91 -27.02 11.69
C ILE A 6 18.55 -25.79 11.04
N THR A 7 19.77 -25.90 10.53
CA THR A 7 20.46 -24.77 9.89
C THR A 7 19.76 -24.32 8.61
N ILE A 8 19.27 -25.26 7.78
CA ILE A 8 18.49 -24.95 6.58
C ILE A 8 17.18 -24.25 6.95
N MET A 9 16.43 -24.79 7.92
CA MET A 9 15.18 -24.19 8.39
C MET A 9 15.38 -22.77 8.94
N LEU A 10 16.43 -22.54 9.73
CA LEU A 10 16.76 -21.22 10.25
C LEU A 10 17.11 -20.23 9.13
N GLY A 11 17.87 -20.66 8.11
CA GLY A 11 18.20 -19.82 6.96
C GLY A 11 16.97 -19.42 6.15
N VAL A 12 16.08 -20.38 5.86
CA VAL A 12 14.84 -20.13 5.14
C VAL A 12 13.91 -19.22 5.94
N LEU A 13 13.78 -19.43 7.26
CA LEU A 13 12.97 -18.57 8.13
C LEU A 13 13.51 -17.14 8.22
N MET A 14 14.81 -16.95 8.33
CA MET A 14 15.41 -15.62 8.33
C MET A 14 15.13 -14.90 7.00
N PHE A 15 15.36 -15.55 5.87
CA PHE A 15 15.16 -14.94 4.56
C PHE A 15 13.68 -14.58 4.32
N THR A 16 12.79 -15.53 4.52
CA THR A 16 11.34 -15.31 4.36
C THR A 16 10.82 -14.26 5.35
N GLY A 17 11.32 -14.26 6.59
CA GLY A 17 10.99 -13.26 7.60
C GLY A 17 11.39 -11.85 7.19
N VAL A 18 12.59 -11.65 6.67
CA VAL A 18 13.06 -10.33 6.20
C VAL A 18 12.25 -9.84 5.01
N VAL A 19 11.98 -10.70 4.02
CA VAL A 19 11.17 -10.33 2.86
C VAL A 19 9.75 -9.93 3.27
N LEU A 20 9.11 -10.72 4.15
CA LEU A 20 7.77 -10.39 4.65
C LEU A 20 7.76 -9.10 5.47
N ALA A 21 8.75 -8.89 6.34
CA ALA A 21 8.89 -7.66 7.10
C ALA A 21 9.00 -6.44 6.17
N LEU A 22 9.79 -6.54 5.10
CA LEU A 22 9.94 -5.48 4.11
C LEU A 22 8.64 -5.22 3.34
N VAL A 23 7.92 -6.26 2.92
CA VAL A 23 6.63 -6.11 2.22
C VAL A 23 5.61 -5.39 3.11
N VAL A 24 5.48 -5.82 4.37
CA VAL A 24 4.58 -5.17 5.34
C VAL A 24 4.98 -3.70 5.55
N PHE A 25 6.28 -3.42 5.67
CA PHE A 25 6.79 -2.06 5.82
C PHE A 25 6.42 -1.17 4.62
N ILE A 26 6.64 -1.65 3.39
CA ILE A 26 6.31 -0.90 2.17
C ILE A 26 4.80 -0.70 2.04
N MET A 27 3.99 -1.73 2.33
CA MET A 27 2.53 -1.62 2.30
C MET A 27 2.02 -0.60 3.31
N ALA A 28 2.55 -0.61 4.53
CA ALA A 28 2.21 0.36 5.57
C ALA A 28 2.56 1.80 5.11
N ALA A 29 3.74 2.01 4.52
CA ALA A 29 4.12 3.30 3.96
C ALA A 29 3.17 3.73 2.82
N ARG A 30 2.89 2.84 1.86
CA ARG A 30 1.98 3.11 0.74
C ARG A 30 0.57 3.49 1.20
N SER A 31 0.06 2.82 2.24
CA SER A 31 -1.28 3.09 2.78
C SER A 31 -1.47 4.51 3.31
N ARG A 32 -0.37 5.20 3.65
CA ARG A 32 -0.40 6.58 4.18
C ARG A 32 0.07 7.62 3.17
N LEU A 33 0.97 7.25 2.26
CA LEU A 33 1.57 8.16 1.29
C LEU A 33 0.80 8.25 -0.03
N VAL A 34 -0.14 7.35 -0.28
CA VAL A 34 -1.08 7.45 -1.41
C VAL A 34 -2.39 7.98 -0.85
N SER A 35 -2.85 9.13 -1.38
CA SER A 35 -4.13 9.71 -1.01
C SER A 35 -5.25 8.72 -1.24
N ALA A 36 -5.80 8.19 -0.14
CA ALA A 36 -7.02 7.38 -0.13
C ALA A 36 -8.09 8.21 0.56
N GLY A 37 -9.06 8.71 -0.20
CA GLY A 37 -10.14 9.54 0.33
C GLY A 37 -10.83 10.35 -0.75
N ASP A 38 -11.88 11.05 -0.33
CA ASP A 38 -12.60 11.95 -1.22
C ASP A 38 -11.79 13.24 -1.44
N VAL A 39 -11.74 13.67 -2.69
CA VAL A 39 -11.15 14.93 -3.13
C VAL A 39 -12.25 15.89 -3.52
N THR A 40 -12.15 17.12 -3.04
CA THR A 40 -13.01 18.22 -3.46
C THR A 40 -12.41 18.88 -4.70
N ILE A 41 -13.18 18.90 -5.78
CA ILE A 41 -12.84 19.54 -7.04
C ILE A 41 -13.64 20.83 -7.13
N GLU A 42 -12.95 21.96 -7.23
CA GLU A 42 -13.54 23.26 -7.50
C GLU A 42 -13.71 23.44 -9.01
N LEU A 43 -14.95 23.58 -9.47
CA LEU A 43 -15.31 23.77 -10.86
C LEU A 43 -15.47 25.27 -11.14
N ASN A 44 -14.45 25.84 -11.77
CA ASN A 44 -14.44 27.25 -12.23
C ASN A 44 -14.77 28.29 -11.14
N GLY A 45 -14.58 27.97 -9.85
CA GLY A 45 -14.91 28.87 -8.74
C GLY A 45 -16.41 29.04 -8.47
N GLU A 46 -17.26 28.20 -9.07
CA GLU A 46 -18.71 28.30 -8.96
C GLU A 46 -19.34 27.12 -8.21
N ARG A 47 -18.69 25.94 -8.24
CA ARG A 47 -19.24 24.70 -7.70
C ARG A 47 -18.16 23.77 -7.16
N ASP A 48 -18.44 23.14 -6.02
CA ASP A 48 -17.57 22.12 -5.43
C ASP A 48 -18.19 20.74 -5.58
N LEU A 49 -17.40 19.78 -6.08
CA LEU A 49 -17.78 18.39 -6.19
C LEU A 49 -16.82 17.53 -5.38
N THR A 50 -17.36 16.72 -4.46
CA THR A 50 -16.57 15.77 -3.69
C THR A 50 -16.73 14.38 -4.30
N THR A 51 -15.62 13.77 -4.71
CA THR A 51 -15.59 12.44 -5.32
C THR A 51 -14.42 11.63 -4.76
N SER A 52 -14.47 10.31 -4.86
CA SER A 52 -13.35 9.48 -4.47
C SER A 52 -12.13 9.71 -5.37
N ALA A 53 -10.94 9.79 -4.77
CA ALA A 53 -9.70 9.96 -5.49
C ALA A 53 -9.38 8.74 -6.38
N GLY A 54 -8.96 8.99 -7.62
CA GLY A 54 -8.49 7.96 -8.55
C GLY A 54 -9.42 7.68 -9.74
N ASP A 55 -10.64 8.20 -9.72
CA ASP A 55 -11.56 8.13 -10.87
C ASP A 55 -11.20 9.15 -11.95
N LYS A 56 -11.60 8.84 -13.19
CA LYS A 56 -11.39 9.75 -14.33
C LYS A 56 -12.36 10.92 -14.22
N LEU A 57 -11.86 12.14 -14.46
CA LEU A 57 -12.68 13.37 -14.40
C LEU A 57 -13.99 13.29 -15.18
N LEU A 58 -14.01 12.62 -16.34
CA LEU A 58 -15.23 12.49 -17.16
C LEU A 58 -16.35 11.65 -16.49
N GLN A 59 -16.01 10.72 -15.60
CA GLN A 59 -17.01 9.92 -14.87
C GLN A 59 -17.48 10.61 -13.58
N THR A 60 -16.70 11.59 -13.13
CA THR A 60 -16.93 12.35 -11.90
C THR A 60 -17.81 13.59 -12.12
N LEU A 61 -17.79 14.17 -13.33
CA LEU A 61 -18.54 15.37 -13.72
C LEU A 61 -19.99 15.10 -14.14
#